data_AF-A0A7C7UGK1-F1
#
_entry.id   AF-A0A7C7UGK1-F1
#
_cell.length_a   1.000
_cell.length_b   1.000
_cell.length_c   1.000
_cell.angle_alpha   90.00
_cell.angle_beta   90.00
_cell.angle_gamma   90.00
#
_symmetry.space_group_name_H-M   'P 1'
#
loop_
_entity.id
_entity.type
_entity.pdbx_description
1 polymer ?
#
loop_
_entity_poly.entity_id
_entity_poly.type
_entity_poly.pdbx_seq_one_letter_code
_entity_poly.pdbx_strand_id
1 'polypeptide(L)' 'MCDDEANWSYYRKWGIVLVKANGDERYKVPVPATYVIDSNGIIRAAHVDKDYTRRMEPAVIVEAVKAL' A
#
# COMPACT_ATOMS: atom_id res chain seq x y z
N MET A 1 3.73 -8.12 1.27
CA MET A 1 2.37 -8.58 1.63
C MET A 1 2.32 -8.79 3.12
N CYS A 2 1.31 -8.25 3.79
CA CYS A 2 1.08 -8.45 5.22
C CYS A 2 0.04 -9.54 5.40
N ASP A 3 0.25 -10.42 6.38
CA ASP A 3 -0.77 -11.37 6.81
C ASP A 3 -1.85 -10.58 7.56
N ASP A 4 -3.11 -10.76 7.14
CA ASP A 4 -4.26 -10.02 7.69
C ASP A 4 -5.36 -10.96 8.17
N GLU A 5 -4.94 -12.04 8.83
CA GLU A 5 -5.82 -13.07 9.39
C GLU A 5 -6.81 -12.51 10.43
N ALA A 6 -6.55 -11.34 11.01
CA ALA A 6 -7.44 -10.70 11.97
C ALA A 6 -8.65 -9.99 11.31
N ASN A 7 -8.56 -9.60 10.02
CA ASN A 7 -9.59 -8.77 9.37
C ASN A 7 -10.36 -9.43 8.22
N TRP A 8 -10.09 -10.70 7.86
CA TRP A 8 -10.77 -11.37 6.74
C TRP A 8 -12.31 -11.32 6.81
N SER A 9 -12.88 -11.26 8.02
CA SER A 9 -14.32 -11.11 8.23
C SER A 9 -14.88 -9.80 7.66
N TYR A 10 -14.12 -8.70 7.71
CA TYR A 10 -14.49 -7.41 7.10
C TYR A 10 -14.49 -7.50 5.58
N TYR A 11 -13.44 -8.09 5.00
CA TYR A 11 -13.38 -8.32 3.55
C TYR A 11 -14.57 -9.16 3.07
N ARG A 12 -14.94 -10.21 3.82
CA ARG A 12 -16.12 -11.02 3.50
C ARG A 12 -17.43 -10.22 3.62
N LYS A 13 -17.57 -9.36 4.63
CA LYS A 13 -18.73 -8.44 4.75
C LYS A 13 -18.83 -7.48 3.57
N TRP A 14 -17.70 -7.09 2.97
CA TRP A 14 -17.65 -6.30 1.74
C TRP A 14 -17.78 -7.14 0.45
N GLY A 15 -18.04 -8.45 0.55
CA GLY A 15 -18.16 -9.34 -0.60
C GLY A 15 -16.82 -9.73 -1.25
N ILE A 16 -15.69 -9.39 -0.63
CA ILE A 16 -14.34 -9.68 -1.13
C ILE A 16 -13.88 -11.02 -0.55
N VAL A 17 -13.69 -12.01 -1.42
CA VAL A 17 -13.08 -13.30 -1.08
C VAL A 17 -11.60 -13.23 -1.42
N LEU A 18 -10.75 -12.96 -0.42
CA LEU A 18 -9.32 -12.68 -0.61
C LEU A 18 -8.59 -13.80 -1.37
N VAL A 19 -8.81 -15.06 -1.02
CA VAL A 19 -8.19 -16.21 -1.72
C VAL A 19 -8.53 -16.24 -3.21
N LYS A 20 -9.77 -15.87 -3.57
CA LYS A 20 -10.22 -15.78 -4.96
C LYS A 20 -9.62 -14.55 -5.66
N ALA A 21 -9.49 -13.43 -4.96
CA ALA A 21 -8.91 -12.21 -5.49
C ALA A 21 -7.39 -12.31 -5.70
N ASN A 22 -6.71 -13.04 -4.81
CA ASN A 22 -5.26 -13.23 -4.81
C ASN A 22 -4.82 -14.36 -5.75
N GLY A 23 -5.69 -15.33 -6.02
CA GLY A 23 -5.34 -16.52 -6.79
C GLY A 23 -4.48 -17.54 -6.03
N ASP A 24 -4.44 -17.44 -4.70
CA ASP A 24 -3.77 -18.38 -3.81
C ASP A 24 -4.54 -18.57 -2.50
N GLU A 25 -4.11 -19.52 -1.68
CA GLU A 25 -4.76 -19.83 -0.39
C GLU A 25 -4.38 -18.84 0.73
N ARG A 26 -3.67 -17.75 0.41
CA ARG A 26 -3.10 -16.87 1.42
C ARG A 26 -3.99 -15.67 1.68
N TYR A 27 -4.21 -15.39 2.96
CA TYR A 27 -4.92 -14.22 3.46
C TYR A 27 -3.98 -13.02 3.59
N LYS A 28 -3.43 -12.62 2.45
CA LYS A 28 -2.44 -11.56 2.33
C LYS A 28 -3.01 -10.34 1.64
N VAL A 29 -2.70 -9.17 2.17
CA VAL A 29 -2.99 -7.89 1.53
C VAL A 29 -1.70 -7.17 1.14
N PRO A 30 -1.71 -6.40 0.04
CA PRO A 30 -0.58 -5.56 -0.30
C PRO A 30 -0.36 -4.51 0.80
N VAL A 31 0.90 -4.27 1.16
CA VAL A 31 1.27 -3.13 2.01
C VAL A 31 1.24 -1.91 1.11
N PRO A 32 0.45 -0.87 1.43
CA PRO A 32 0.42 0.34 0.61
C PRO A 32 1.76 1.04 0.68
N ALA A 33 2.18 1.57 -0.46
CA ALA A 33 3.42 2.30 -0.59
C ALA A 33 3.23 3.50 -1.52
N THR A 34 3.91 4.60 -1.20
CA THR A 34 4.01 5.79 -2.05
C THR A 34 5.48 6.04 -2.33
N TYR A 35 5.84 6.19 -3.60
CA TYR A 35 7.19 6.51 -4.04
C TYR A 35 7.16 7.75 -4.92
N VAL A 36 8.15 8.63 -4.76
CA VAL A 36 8.48 9.68 -5.72
C VAL A 36 9.72 9.23 -6.47
N ILE A 37 9.60 9.07 -7.79
CA ILE A 37 10.66 8.52 -8.65
C ILE A 37 11.00 9.61 -9.68
N ASP A 38 12.29 9.97 -9.80
CA ASP A 38 12.73 10.95 -10.79
C ASP A 38 12.89 10.35 -12.20
N SER A 39 13.21 11.18 -13.19
CA SER A 39 13.34 10.78 -14.59
C SER A 39 14.50 9.81 -14.86
N ASN A 40 15.47 9.69 -13.95
CA ASN A 40 16.54 8.70 -14.03
C ASN A 40 16.14 7.37 -13.37
N GLY A 41 14.91 7.25 -12.87
CA GLY A 41 14.42 6.07 -12.17
C GLY A 41 14.88 5.98 -10.72
N ILE A 42 15.40 7.05 -10.12
CA ILE A 42 15.86 7.05 -8.72
C ILE A 42 14.69 7.36 -7.79
N ILE A 43 14.54 6.58 -6.71
CA ILE A 43 13.57 6.87 -5.65
C ILE A 43 14.09 8.03 -4.80
N ARG A 44 13.33 9.12 -4.77
CA ARG A 44 13.68 10.36 -4.08
C ARG A 44 12.89 10.55 -2.77
N ALA A 45 11.74 9.87 -2.66
CA ALA A 45 11.02 9.71 -1.40
C ALA A 45 10.26 8.37 -1.40
N ALA A 46 10.07 7.78 -0.23
CA ALA A 46 9.32 6.55 -0.03
C ALA A 46 8.55 6.59 1.30
N HIS A 47 7.31 6.10 1.27
CA HIS A 47 6.49 5.86 2.46
C HIS A 47 5.88 4.47 2.35
N VAL A 48 6.12 3.61 3.34
CA VAL A 48 5.61 2.24 3.38
C VAL A 48 5.12 1.97 4.81
N ASP A 49 3.83 1.72 4.97
CA ASP A 49 3.22 1.47 6.29
C ASP A 49 2.23 0.31 6.21
N LYS A 50 2.31 -0.61 7.19
CA LYS A 50 1.37 -1.73 7.31
C LYS A 50 -0.02 -1.26 7.74
N ASP A 51 -0.09 -0.19 8.52
CA ASP A 51 -1.36 0.46 8.82
C ASP A 51 -1.83 1.17 7.56
N TYR A 52 -2.79 0.55 6.87
CA TYR A 52 -3.29 1.06 5.60
C TYR A 52 -4.05 2.39 5.75
N THR A 53 -4.35 2.86 6.95
CA THR A 53 -4.94 4.19 7.17
C THR A 53 -3.89 5.30 7.19
N ARG A 54 -2.60 4.94 7.38
CA ARG A 54 -1.48 5.88 7.32
C ARG A 54 -0.99 6.00 5.86
N ARG A 55 -0.90 7.23 5.39
CA ARG A 55 -0.49 7.58 4.02
C ARG A 55 0.60 8.65 4.09
N MET A 56 1.37 8.76 3.02
CA MET A 56 2.28 9.88 2.85
C MET A 56 1.47 11.18 2.77
N GLU A 57 1.86 12.18 3.54
CA GLU A 57 1.20 13.49 3.50
C GLU A 57 1.34 14.13 2.10
N PRO A 58 0.24 14.60 1.46
CA PRO A 58 0.29 15.15 0.11
C PRO A 58 1.28 16.30 -0.06
N ALA A 59 1.42 17.15 0.95
CA ALA A 59 2.40 18.24 0.94
C ALA A 59 3.83 17.71 0.84
N VAL A 60 4.16 16.61 1.52
CA VAL A 60 5.49 16.00 1.45
C VAL A 60 5.76 15.44 0.05
N ILE A 61 4.75 14.90 -0.63
CA ILE A 61 4.86 14.45 -2.03
C ILE A 61 5.19 15.65 -2.94
N VAL A 62 4.45 16.75 -2.80
CA VAL A 62 4.66 17.97 -3.61
C VAL A 62 6.04 18.58 -3.37
N GLU A 63 6.48 18.67 -2.12
CA GLU A 63 7.81 19.19 -1.80
C GLU A 63 8.92 18.27 -2.31
N ALA A 64 8.75 16.95 -2.23
CA ALA A 64 9.69 16.00 -2.81
C ALA A 64 9.82 16.17 -4.33
N VAL A 65 8.71 16.46 -5.04
CA VAL A 65 8.72 16.73 -6.49
C VAL A 65 9.37 18.07 -6.83
N LYS A 66 9.11 19.12 -6.04
CA LYS A 66 9.73 20.45 -6.25
C LYS A 66 11.25 20.45 -6.03
N ALA A 67 11.75 19.51 -5.24
CA ALA A 67 13.18 19.36 -4.94
C ALA A 67 13.94 18.46 -5.94
N LEU A 68 13.28 18.01 -7.02
CA LEU A 68 13.90 17.25 -8.11
C LEU A 68 14.62 18.15 -9.10
#